data_AF-A0A519L2Y6-F1
#
_entry.id   AF-A0A519L2Y6-F1
#
_cell.length_a   1.000
_cell.length_b   1.000
_cell.length_c   1.000
_cell.angle_alpha   90.00
_cell.angle_beta   90.00
_cell.angle_gamma   90.00
#
_symmetry.space_group_name_H-M   'P 1'
#
loop_
_entity.id
_entity.type
_entity.pdbx_description
1 polymer ?
#
loop_
_entity_poly.entity_id
_entity_poly.type
_entity_poly.pdbx_seq_one_letter_code
_entity_poly.pdbx_strand_id
1 'polypeptide(L)' 'MAPLYREGDRVLVDREGPEPRRGDRVVVCTTGGETVAKELLSLTARAATLGSINPAYPPRTLPRRDIDWLARIQWVSQ' A
#
# COMPACT_ATOMS: atom_id res chain seq x y z
N MET A 1 1.29 0.18 -10.48
CA MET A 1 -0.16 -0.06 -10.26
C MET A 1 -0.96 0.48 -11.45
N ALA A 2 -0.44 0.25 -12.67
CA ALA A 2 -1.01 0.81 -13.88
C ALA A 2 -2.39 0.17 -14.17
N PRO A 3 -3.34 0.92 -14.75
CA PRO A 3 -3.15 2.28 -15.29
C PRO A 3 -3.26 3.40 -14.24
N LEU A 4 -3.69 3.09 -13.02
CA LEU A 4 -4.01 4.11 -12.01
C LEU A 4 -2.77 4.83 -11.47
N TYR A 5 -1.75 4.07 -11.05
CA TYR A 5 -0.44 4.62 -10.70
C TYR A 5 0.64 4.11 -11.64
N ARG A 6 1.26 5.06 -12.33
CA ARG A 6 2.29 4.87 -13.34
C ARG A 6 3.66 5.14 -12.76
N GLU A 7 4.67 4.70 -13.49
CA GLU A 7 6.04 5.09 -13.19
C GLU A 7 6.17 6.62 -13.34
N GLY A 8 6.84 7.26 -12.38
CA GLY A 8 6.98 8.72 -12.31
C GLY A 8 5.93 9.43 -11.44
N ASP A 9 4.79 8.79 -11.15
CA ASP A 9 3.75 9.39 -10.30
C ASP A 9 4.30 9.69 -8.90
N ARG A 10 3.92 10.86 -8.36
CA ARG A 10 4.29 11.31 -7.02
C ARG A 10 3.07 11.18 -6.11
N VAL A 11 3.20 10.47 -5.00
CA VAL A 11 2.11 10.26 -4.05
C VAL A 11 2.39 10.98 -2.74
N LEU A 12 1.35 11.53 -2.13
CA LEU A 12 1.40 12.10 -0.79
C LEU A 12 0.64 11.17 0.17
N VAL A 13 1.31 10.83 1.27
CA VAL A 13 0.76 10.03 2.37
C VAL A 13 0.91 10.79 3.67
N ASP A 14 0.01 10.55 4.60
CA ASP A 14 0.14 10.97 5.99
C ASP A 14 0.48 9.74 6.84
N ARG A 15 1.69 9.72 7.42
CA ARG A 15 2.18 8.59 8.25
C ARG A 15 1.64 8.64 9.68
N GLU A 16 1.21 9.81 10.14
CA GLU A 16 0.63 10.02 11.47
C GLU A 16 -0.90 9.98 11.45
N GLY A 17 -1.47 9.88 10.24
CA GLY A 17 -2.89 9.73 10.02
C GLY A 17 -3.47 8.43 10.57
N PRO A 18 -4.81 8.27 10.49
CA PRO A 18 -5.49 7.08 10.98
C PRO A 18 -5.04 5.81 10.23
N GLU A 19 -5.13 4.67 10.91
CA GLU A 19 -4.79 3.38 10.29
C GLU A 19 -5.66 3.11 9.05
N PRO A 20 -5.06 2.75 7.90
CA PRO A 20 -5.81 2.50 6.67
C PRO A 20 -6.80 1.35 6.78
N ARG A 21 -7.86 1.44 5.98
CA ARG A 21 -8.97 0.49 5.95
C ARG A 21 -8.98 -0.29 4.65
N ARG A 22 -9.75 -1.38 4.63
CA ARG A 22 -9.98 -2.16 3.40
C ARG A 22 -10.50 -1.23 2.29
N GLY A 23 -9.91 -1.36 1.10
CA GLY A 23 -10.21 -0.55 -0.08
C GLY A 23 -9.35 0.72 -0.18
N ASP A 24 -8.62 1.11 0.87
CA ASP A 24 -7.70 2.25 0.78
C ASP A 24 -6.53 1.91 -0.16
N ARG A 25 -6.12 2.91 -0.93
CA ARG A 25 -4.85 2.88 -1.65
C ARG A 25 -3.78 3.29 -0.67
N VAL A 26 -2.80 2.44 -0.46
CA VAL A 26 -1.79 2.59 0.58
C VAL A 26 -0.39 2.54 -0.01
N VAL A 27 0.53 3.19 0.67
CA VAL A 27 1.96 2.88 0.57
C VAL A 27 2.33 2.02 1.76
N VAL A 28 3.03 0.92 1.49
CA VAL A 28 3.65 0.06 2.49
C VAL A 28 5.16 0.17 2.32
N CYS A 29 5.87 0.38 3.42
CA CYS A 29 7.29 0.15 3.52
C CYS A 29 7.54 -1.07 4.41
N THR A 30 8.31 -2.01 3.91
CA THR A 30 8.76 -3.18 4.69
C THR A 30 9.97 -2.83 5.54
N THR A 31 10.25 -3.62 6.56
CA THR A 31 11.47 -3.49 7.38
C THR A 31 12.75 -3.73 6.58
N GLY A 32 12.67 -4.38 5.41
CA GLY A 32 13.77 -4.54 4.46
C GLY A 32 13.96 -3.37 3.49
N GLY A 33 13.19 -2.29 3.63
CA GLY A 33 13.28 -1.08 2.79
C GLY A 33 12.49 -1.13 1.49
N GLU A 34 11.87 -2.25 1.13
CA GLU A 34 10.96 -2.33 -0.02
C GLU A 34 9.74 -1.44 0.24
N THR A 35 9.48 -0.48 -0.66
CA THR A 35 8.32 0.41 -0.61
C THR A 35 7.42 0.19 -1.81
N VAL A 36 6.13 -0.08 -1.59
CA VAL A 36 5.16 -0.40 -2.65
C VAL A 36 3.84 0.34 -2.45
N ALA A 37 3.23 0.77 -3.55
CA ALA A 37 1.85 1.27 -3.58
C ALA A 37 0.89 0.16 -4.03
N LYS A 38 -0.17 -0.10 -3.25
CA LYS A 38 -1.17 -1.16 -3.48
C LYS A 38 -2.54 -0.75 -2.94
N GLU A 39 -3.57 -1.53 -3.25
CA GLU A 39 -4.86 -1.46 -2.55
C GLU A 39 -4.81 -2.38 -1.31
N LEU A 40 -5.37 -1.95 -0.19
CA LEU A 40 -5.44 -2.77 1.02
C LEU A 40 -6.70 -3.65 0.99
N LEU A 41 -6.54 -4.97 0.83
CA LEU A 41 -7.67 -5.92 0.77
C LEU A 41 -8.10 -6.41 2.15
N SER A 42 -7.14 -6.52 3.08
CA SER A 42 -7.42 -6.78 4.49
C SER A 42 -6.25 -6.32 5.35
N LEU A 43 -6.57 -5.89 6.57
CA LEU A 43 -5.60 -5.57 7.60
C LEU A 43 -6.03 -6.25 8.90
N THR A 44 -5.11 -6.99 9.49
CA THR A 44 -5.29 -7.69 10.76
C THR A 44 -4.07 -7.45 11.64
N ALA A 45 -4.17 -7.81 12.92
CA ALA A 45 -3.03 -7.76 13.83
C ALA A 45 -1.83 -8.61 13.36
N ARG A 46 -2.04 -9.63 12.50
CA ARG A 46 -0.99 -10.56 12.06
C ARG A 46 -0.45 -10.28 10.66
N ALA A 47 -1.25 -9.68 9.78
CA ALA A 47 -0.89 -9.49 8.39
C ALA A 47 -1.71 -8.40 7.70
N ALA A 48 -1.14 -7.86 6.62
CA ALA A 48 -1.82 -7.04 5.63
C ALA A 48 -1.84 -7.77 4.28
N THR A 49 -2.99 -7.84 3.62
CA THR A 49 -3.12 -8.37 2.26
C THR A 49 -3.25 -7.22 1.28
N LEU A 50 -2.32 -7.14 0.34
CA LEU A 50 -2.18 -6.06 -0.62
C LEU A 50 -2.62 -6.54 -2.01
N GLY A 51 -3.61 -5.86 -2.58
CA GLY A 51 -4.13 -6.08 -3.92
C GLY A 51 -3.47 -5.17 -4.93
N SER A 52 -3.35 -5.67 -6.16
CA SER A 52 -2.96 -4.87 -7.32
C SER A 52 -4.20 -4.54 -8.14
N ILE A 53 -4.36 -3.27 -8.53
CA ILE A 53 -5.35 -2.89 -9.55
C ILE A 53 -4.94 -3.43 -10.92
N ASN A 54 -3.64 -3.64 -11.15
CA ASN A 54 -3.19 -4.33 -12.35
C ASN A 54 -3.44 -5.84 -12.19
N PRO A 55 -4.32 -6.46 -13.00
CA PRO A 55 -4.75 -7.85 -12.85
C PRO A 55 -3.63 -8.86 -13.13
N ALA A 56 -2.55 -8.45 -13.80
CA ALA A 56 -1.39 -9.31 -14.03
C ALA A 56 -0.62 -9.65 -12.73
N TYR A 57 -0.90 -8.95 -11.64
CA TYR A 57 -0.21 -9.12 -10.37
C TYR A 57 -1.19 -9.65 -9.30
N PRO A 58 -0.99 -10.88 -8.79
CA PRO A 58 -1.85 -11.43 -7.75
C PRO A 58 -1.69 -10.69 -6.41
N PRO A 59 -2.66 -10.81 -5.50
CA PRO A 59 -2.52 -10.28 -4.15
C PRO A 59 -1.30 -10.83 -3.41
N ARG A 60 -0.65 -9.98 -2.62
CA ARG A 60 0.49 -10.33 -1.76
C ARG A 60 0.13 -10.12 -0.31
N THR A 61 0.32 -11.13 0.53
CA THR A 61 0.15 -11.01 1.99
C THR A 61 1.50 -10.80 2.67
N LEU A 62 1.58 -9.76 3.50
CA LEU A 62 2.75 -9.42 4.30
C LEU A 62 2.46 -9.63 5.79
N PRO A 63 3.33 -10.32 6.54
CA PRO A 63 3.24 -10.35 8.00
C PRO A 63 3.34 -8.94 8.58
N ARG A 64 2.52 -8.64 9.60
CA ARG A 64 2.47 -7.29 10.20
C ARG A 64 3.80 -6.85 10.82
N ARG A 65 4.59 -7.81 11.30
CA ARG A 65 5.95 -7.62 11.84
C ARG A 65 6.99 -7.22 10.80
N ASP A 66 6.73 -7.47 9.52
CA ASP A 66 7.66 -7.16 8.42
C ASP A 66 7.32 -5.81 7.77
N ILE A 67 6.32 -5.09 8.31
CA ILE A 67 5.88 -3.77 7.86
C ILE A 67 6.46 -2.73 8.82
N ASP A 68 7.33 -1.86 8.30
CA ASP A 68 7.87 -0.72 9.02
C ASP A 68 6.78 0.35 9.19
N TRP A 69 6.13 0.71 8.08
CA TRP A 69 4.95 1.58 8.13
C TRP A 69 3.99 1.32 6.96
N LEU A 70 2.74 1.67 7.18
CA LEU A 70 1.63 1.53 6.23
C LEU A 70 0.76 2.79 6.35
N ALA A 71 0.56 3.50 5.25
CA ALA A 71 -0.16 4.77 5.25
C ALA A 71 -1.06 4.91 4.01
N ARG A 72 -2.18 5.62 4.15
CA ARG A 72 -3.12 5.88 3.06
C ARG A 72 -2.56 6.96 2.12
N ILE A 73 -2.73 6.74 0.82
CA ILE A 73 -2.49 7.73 -0.22
C ILE A 73 -3.63 8.74 -0.22
N GLN A 74 -3.31 9.99 0.12
CA GLN A 74 -4.26 11.10 0.20
C GLN A 74 -4.34 11.86 -1.12
N TRP A 75 -3.26 11.88 -1.88
CA TRP A 75 -3.17 12.62 -3.14
C TRP A 75 -2.10 12.02 -4.06
N VAL A 76 -2.27 12.23 -5.37
CA VAL A 76 -1.32 11.83 -6.41
C VAL A 76 -1.18 12.93 -7.47
N SER A 77 0.04 13.17 -7.94
CA SER A 77 0.35 13.89 -9.17
C SER A 77 1.01 12.96 -10.17
N GLN A 78 0.66 13.19 -11.43
CA GLN A 78 1.13 12.47 -12.61
C GLN A 78 2.00 13.39 -13.46
#